data_AF-A0AAU0S5L4-F1
#
_entry.id   AF-A0AAU0S5L4-F1
#
_cell.length_a   1.000
_cell.length_b   1.000
_cell.length_c   1.000
_cell.angle_alpha   90.00
_cell.angle_beta   90.00
_cell.angle_gamma   90.00
#
_symmetry.space_group_name_H-M   'P 1'
#
loop_
_entity.id
_entity.type
_entity.pdbx_description
1 polymer ?
#
loop_
_entity_poly.entity_id
_entity_poly.type
_entity_poly.pdbx_seq_one_letter_code
_entity_poly.pdbx_strand_id
1 'polypeptide(L)' 'MAVFVLSRTQEPLMPCSEKRARKLLAAGRARVHRLFPFAIRLLDRTVTDSAFRRERKPAST' A
#
# COMPACT_ATOMS: atom_id res chain seq x y z
N MET A 1 1.46 -9.24 -10.45
CA MET A 1 0.17 -8.94 -9.77
C MET A 1 0.31 -7.67 -8.93
N ALA A 2 -0.67 -6.78 -9.00
CA ALA A 2 -0.74 -5.57 -8.19
C ALA A 2 -1.70 -5.78 -7.00
N VAL A 3 -1.29 -5.36 -5.81
CA VAL A 3 -2.05 -5.43 -4.56
C VAL A 3 -2.47 -4.04 -4.15
N PHE A 4 -3.76 -3.81 -3.89
CA PHE A 4 -4.26 -2.50 -3.48
C PHE A 4 -3.92 -2.23 -2.02
N VAL A 5 -3.37 -1.05 -1.74
CA VAL A 5 -3.07 -0.61 -0.37
C VAL A 5 -4.02 0.52 0.01
N LEU A 6 -4.78 0.28 1.08
CA LEU A 6 -5.64 1.28 1.69
C LEU A 6 -4.98 1.89 2.92
N SER A 7 -5.19 3.20 3.09
CA SER A 7 -4.89 3.90 4.33
C SER A 7 -5.90 3.50 5.43
N ARG A 8 -5.65 3.99 6.65
CA ARG A 8 -6.62 3.89 7.76
C ARG A 8 -7.94 4.61 7.47
N THR A 9 -7.91 5.68 6.67
CA THR A 9 -9.08 6.45 6.21
C THR A 9 -9.79 5.82 5.00
N GLN A 10 -9.42 4.58 4.62
CA GLN A 10 -9.90 3.88 3.43
C GLN A 10 -9.54 4.55 2.10
N GLU A 11 -8.62 5.51 2.13
CA GLU A 11 -8.13 6.13 0.90
C GLU A 11 -7.13 5.19 0.22
N PRO A 12 -7.28 4.94 -1.09
CA PRO A 12 -6.31 4.17 -1.84
C PRO A 12 -5.01 4.97 -1.92
N LEU A 13 -3.94 4.44 -1.32
CA LEU A 13 -2.62 5.07 -1.40
C LEU A 13 -2.00 4.79 -2.77
N MET A 14 -1.94 3.50 -3.14
CA MET A 14 -1.34 3.00 -4.39
C MET A 14 -1.46 1.48 -4.49
N PRO A 15 -1.34 0.91 -5.70
CA PRO A 15 -0.99 -0.49 -5.87
C PRO A 15 0.48 -0.76 -5.46
N CYS A 16 0.73 -1.91 -4.84
CA CYS A 16 2.07 -2.41 -4.54
C CYS A 16 2.28 -3.81 -5.11
N SER A 17 3.52 -4.29 -5.13
CA SER A 17 3.81 -5.69 -5.49
C SER A 17 3.46 -6.63 -4.35
N GLU A 18 3.07 -7.86 -4.68
CA GLU A 18 2.77 -8.90 -3.66
C GLU A 18 3.93 -9.13 -2.68
N LYS A 19 5.18 -9.03 -3.16
CA LYS A 19 6.38 -9.17 -2.31
C LYS A 19 6.38 -8.15 -1.18
N ARG A 20 5.99 -6.91 -1.46
CA ARG A 20 5.89 -5.86 -0.45
C ARG A 20 4.69 -6.08 0.47
N ALA A 21 3.54 -6.48 -0.09
CA ALA A 21 2.36 -6.82 0.71
C ALA A 21 2.66 -7.93 1.73
N ARG A 22 3.33 -9.01 1.32
CA ARG A 22 3.77 -10.09 2.21
C ARG A 22 4.68 -9.60 3.33
N LYS A 23 5.66 -8.73 3.02
CA LYS A 23 6.53 -8.12 4.05
C LYS A 23 5.73 -7.29 5.07
N LEU A 24 4.77 -6.50 4.61
CA LEU A 24 3.93 -5.67 5.49
C LEU A 24 3.02 -6.52 6.38
N LEU A 25 2.45 -7.60 5.84
CA LEU A 25 1.62 -8.55 6.58
C LEU A 25 2.45 -9.32 7.62
N ALA A 26 3.62 -9.85 7.22
CA ALA A 26 4.50 -10.60 8.11
C ALA A 26 5.06 -9.73 9.25
N ALA A 27 5.30 -8.45 8.99
CA ALA A 27 5.73 -7.49 10.01
C ALA A 27 4.58 -6.97 10.90
N GLY A 28 3.33 -7.41 10.70
CA GLY A 28 2.16 -6.95 11.46
C GLY A 28 1.74 -5.49 11.18
N ARG A 29 2.36 -4.85 10.17
CA ARG A 29 2.15 -3.43 9.82
C ARG A 29 0.93 -3.19 8.93
N ALA A 30 0.38 -4.27 8.37
CA ALA A 30 -0.82 -4.27 7.55
C ALA A 30 -1.74 -5.43 7.93
N ARG A 31 -3.01 -5.33 7.57
CA ARG A 31 -3.98 -6.42 7.62
C ARG A 31 -4.68 -6.59 6.28
N VAL A 32 -5.12 -7.80 5.98
CA VAL A 32 -5.94 -8.07 4.79
C VAL A 32 -7.28 -7.35 4.93
N HIS A 33 -7.65 -6.57 3.92
CA HIS A 33 -8.93 -5.89 3.85
C HIS A 33 -9.93 -6.65 2.97
N ARG A 34 -9.49 -7.12 1.79
CA ARG A 34 -10.31 -7.90 0.84
C ARG A 34 -9.43 -8.92 0.10
N LEU A 35 -10.01 -10.05 -0.27
CA LEU A 35 -9.31 -11.11 -1.01
C LEU A 35 -9.36 -10.92 -2.53
N PHE A 36 -10.45 -10.39 -3.08
CA PHE A 36 -10.56 -10.08 -4.51
C PHE A 36 -11.31 -8.74 -4.75
N PRO A 37 -10.67 -7.77 -5.43
CA PRO A 37 -9.23 -7.70 -5.70
C PRO A 37 -8.44 -7.71 -4.37
N PHE A 38 -7.26 -8.33 -4.35
CA PHE A 38 -6.48 -8.46 -3.12
C PHE A 38 -6.06 -7.09 -2.61
N ALA A 39 -6.52 -6.73 -1.41
CA ALA A 39 -6.31 -5.43 -0.80
C ALA A 39 -5.86 -5.58 0.65
N ILE A 40 -4.86 -4.78 1.04
CA ILE A 40 -4.36 -4.70 2.41
C ILE A 40 -4.57 -3.28 2.96
N ARG A 41 -4.81 -3.17 4.25
CA ARG A 41 -4.92 -1.89 4.98
C ARG A 41 -3.71 -1.72 5.88
N LEU A 42 -3.06 -0.56 5.80
CA LEU A 42 -1.96 -0.22 6.70
C LEU A 42 -2.49 0.08 8.10
N LEU A 43 -1.80 -0.46 9.11
CA LEU A 43 -2.05 -0.20 10.52
C LEU A 43 -1.06 0.79 11.12
N ASP A 44 0.14 0.94 10.57
CA ASP A 44 1.11 1.89 11.11
C ASP A 44 0.98 3.29 10.51
N ARG A 45 1.17 4.32 11.36
CA ARG A 45 1.25 5.74 10.96
C ARG A 45 2.64 6.13 10.42
N THR A 46 3.59 5.20 10.38
CA THR A 46 4.93 5.44 9.87
C THR A 46 4.99 5.16 8.38
N VAL A 47 4.64 6.18 7.59
CA VAL A 47 5.09 6.38 6.20
C VAL A 47 6.60 6.63 6.19
N THR A 48 7.36 5.81 6.90
CA THR A 48 8.76 6.01 7.15
C THR A 48 9.48 4.83 6.51
N ASP A 49 10.25 5.17 5.48
CA ASP A 49 11.32 4.36 4.93
C ASP A 49 10.97 3.15 4.06
N SER A 50 10.03 3.33 3.14
CA SER A 50 10.21 2.63 1.87
C SER A 50 9.86 3.57 0.77
N ALA A 51 10.84 4.44 0.44
CA ALA A 51 10.88 5.39 -0.68
C ALA A 51 9.83 5.02 -1.71
N PHE A 52 8.59 5.44 -1.44
CA PHE A 52 7.54 5.29 -2.41
C PHE A 52 7.78 6.50 -3.25
N ARG A 53 8.68 6.34 -4.22
CA ARG A 53 8.91 7.31 -5.27
C ARG A 53 7.54 7.49 -5.89
N ARG A 54 6.85 8.51 -5.40
CA ARG A 54 5.70 9.11 -6.05
C ARG A 54 6.31 9.45 -7.39
N GLU A 55 6.04 8.64 -8.41
CA GLU A 55 5.95 9.21 -9.74
C GLU A 55 4.80 10.19 -9.63
N ARG A 56 5.10 11.39 -9.11
CA ARG A 56 4.49 12.60 -9.61
C ARG A 56 4.79 12.48 -11.10
N LYS A 57 3.85 11.97 -11.89
CA LYS A 57 3.75 12.50 -13.24
C LYS A 57 3.59 14.00 -13.02
N PRO A 58 4.54 14.85 -13.49
CA PRO A 58 4.22 16.26 -13.56
C PRO A 58 2.94 16.35 -14.40
N ALA A 59 1.95 17.07 -13.86
CA ALA A 59 0.88 17.58 -14.69
C ALA A 59 1.57 18.46 -15.74
N SER A 60 1.78 17.93 -16.93
CA SER A 60 2.14 18.73 -18.09
C SER A 60 0.84 19.25 -18.67
N THR A 61 0.69 20.56 -18.56
CA THR A 61 -0.17 21.46 -19.33
C THR A 61 -0.33 21.05 -20.78
#